data_AF-A0AAC9RXD8-F1
#
_entry.id   AF-A0AAC9RXD8-F1
#
_cell.length_a   1.000
_cell.length_b   1.000
_cell.length_c   1.000
_cell.angle_alpha   90.00
_cell.angle_beta   90.00
_cell.angle_gamma   90.00
#
_symmetry.space_group_name_H-M   'P 1'
#
loop_
_entity.id
_entity.type
_entity.pdbx_description
1 polymer ?
#
loop_
_entity_poly.entity_id
_entity_poly.type
_entity_poly.pdbx_seq_one_letter_code
_entity_poly.pdbx_strand_id
1 'polypeptide(L)' 'MRTFKENRLSIIIIVIAIVIGFSLQYMFHLPLIVGAFIGVLLGIAGGFIAQVIKSKKQPSDSNDKH' A
#
# COMPACT_ATOMS: atom_id res chain seq x y z
N MET A 1 -3.33 -1.66 23.73
CA MET A 1 -2.39 -1.25 22.65
C MET A 1 -2.24 -2.36 21.61
N ARG A 2 -3.21 -2.56 20.70
CA ARG A 2 -3.16 -3.61 19.65
C ARG A 2 -3.14 -3.10 18.19
N THR A 3 -3.31 -1.78 18.00
CA THR A 3 -3.32 -1.10 16.68
C THR A 3 -2.01 -1.19 15.89
N PHE A 4 -0.85 -1.33 16.56
CA PHE A 4 0.45 -1.39 15.86
C PHE A 4 0.62 -2.61 14.94
N LYS A 5 -0.12 -3.69 15.18
CA LYS A 5 -0.02 -4.92 14.39
C LYS A 5 -0.90 -4.89 13.13
N GLU A 6 -1.92 -4.04 13.08
CA GLU A 6 -2.85 -3.93 11.96
C GLU A 6 -2.30 -3.00 10.86
N ASN A 7 -1.63 -1.91 11.23
CA ASN A 7 -1.05 -0.96 10.28
C ASN A 7 0.28 -1.42 9.66
N ARG A 8 0.86 -2.51 10.16
CA ARG A 8 2.12 -3.08 9.63
C ARG A 8 2.00 -3.43 8.14
N LEU A 9 0.83 -3.89 7.70
CA LEU A 9 0.57 -4.21 6.30
C LEU A 9 0.63 -2.95 5.41
N SER A 10 -0.02 -1.86 5.84
CA SER A 10 -0.01 -0.59 5.10
C SER A 10 1.40 -0.03 4.96
N ILE A 11 2.18 -0.06 6.04
CA ILE A 11 3.56 0.43 6.05
C ILE A 11 4.44 -0.40 5.11
N ILE A 12 4.29 -1.72 5.10
CA ILE A 12 5.03 -2.60 4.18
C ILE A 12 4.71 -2.26 2.73
N ILE A 13 3.45 -2.02 2.38
CA ILE A 13 3.03 -1.65 1.02
C ILE A 13 3.68 -0.33 0.59
N ILE A 14 3.72 0.67 1.49
CA ILE A 14 4.35 1.97 1.22
C ILE A 14 5.85 1.81 0.95
N VAL A 15 6.56 1.05 1.79
CA VAL A 15 8.00 0.81 1.62
C VAL A 15 8.30 0.11 0.30
N ILE A 16 7.52 -0.91 -0.05
CA ILE A 16 7.66 -1.63 -1.33
C ILE A 16 7.43 -0.69 -2.51
N ALA A 17 6.40 0.16 -2.47
CA ALA A 17 6.11 1.11 -3.54
C ALA A 17 7.25 2.12 -3.78
N ILE A 18 7.88 2.61 -2.69
CA ILE A 18 9.03 3.51 -2.78
C ILE A 18 10.23 2.81 -3.44
N VAL A 19 10.54 1.58 -3.02
CA VAL A 19 11.67 0.80 -3.56
C VAL A 19 11.45 0.50 -5.04
N ILE A 20 10.24 0.08 -5.44
CA ILE A 20 9.93 -0.18 -6.85
C ILE A 20 10.05 1.10 -7.68
N GLY A 21 9.54 2.23 -7.18
CA GLY A 21 9.66 3.52 -7.87
C GLY A 21 11.11 3.97 -8.08
N PHE A 22 11.96 3.77 -7.08
CA PHE A 22 13.40 4.10 -7.17
C PHE A 22 14.14 3.15 -8.11
N SER A 23 13.86 1.85 -8.05
CA SER A 23 14.46 0.85 -8.93
C SER A 23 14.11 1.08 -10.40
N LEU A 24 12.85 1.45 -10.70
CA LEU A 24 12.45 1.80 -12.07
C LEU A 24 13.12 3.08 -12.55
N GLN A 25 13.26 4.11 -11.71
CA GLN A 25 13.99 5.33 -12.07
C GLN A 25 15.45 5.02 -12.43
N TYR A 26 16.11 4.19 -11.62
CA TYR A 26 17.50 3.82 -11.83
C TYR A 26 17.70 2.98 -13.10
N MET A 27 16.86 1.96 -13.31
CA MET A 27 17.02 1.03 -14.44
C MET A 27 16.77 1.69 -15.80
N PHE A 28 15.82 2.61 -15.88
CA PHE A 28 15.45 3.27 -17.12
C PHE A 28 16.09 4.66 -17.29
N HIS A 29 16.94 5.11 -16.35
CA HIS A 29 17.50 6.48 -16.33
C HIS A 29 16.41 7.55 -16.50
N LEU A 30 15.23 7.28 -15.94
CA LEU A 30 14.07 8.13 -16.17
C LEU A 30 14.24 9.43 -15.38
N PRO A 31 13.91 10.59 -15.99
CA PRO A 31 13.90 11.84 -15.27
C PRO A 31 12.93 11.76 -14.09
N LEU A 32 13.27 12.45 -12.99
CA LEU A 32 12.55 12.41 -11.71
C LEU A 32 11.04 12.60 -11.85
N ILE A 33 10.59 13.39 -12.83
CA ILE A 33 9.18 13.63 -13.12
C ILE A 33 8.44 12.35 -13.51
N VAL A 34 9.05 11.47 -14.31
CA VAL A 34 8.45 10.20 -14.73
C VAL A 34 8.39 9.24 -13.54
N GLY A 35 9.42 9.28 -12.70
CA GLY A 35 9.45 8.60 -11.43
C GLY A 35 8.31 9.01 -10.49
N ALA A 36 8.01 10.30 -10.41
CA ALA A 36 6.88 10.82 -9.64
C ALA A 36 5.53 10.35 -10.21
N PHE A 37 5.36 10.37 -11.54
CA PHE A 37 4.16 9.83 -12.21
C PHE A 37 3.94 8.34 -11.91
N ILE A 38 5.00 7.54 -12.03
CA ILE A 38 4.96 6.10 -11.73
C ILE A 38 4.67 5.86 -10.24
N GLY A 39 5.29 6.65 -9.36
CA GLY A 39 5.06 6.59 -7.92
C GLY A 39 3.61 6.92 -7.54
N VAL A 40 3.00 7.92 -8.17
CA VAL A 40 1.58 8.26 -7.97
C VAL A 40 0.68 7.13 -8.46
N LEU A 41 0.94 6.57 -9.64
CA LEU A 41 0.17 5.43 -10.17
C LEU A 41 0.27 4.19 -9.28
N LEU A 42 1.48 3.84 -8.82
CA LEU A 42 1.72 2.75 -7.87
C LEU A 42 1.08 3.02 -6.51
N GLY A 43 1.10 4.26 -6.03
CA GLY A 43 0.47 4.67 -4.78
C GLY A 43 -1.05 4.54 -4.82
N ILE A 44 -1.68 4.98 -5.91
CA ILE A 44 -3.13 4.83 -6.13
C ILE A 44 -3.49 3.35 -6.23
N ALA A 45 -2.76 2.57 -7.02
CA ALA A 45 -3.00 1.13 -7.16
C ALA A 45 -2.81 0.38 -5.83
N GLY A 46 -1.72 0.67 -5.12
CA GLY A 46 -1.43 0.09 -3.80
C GLY A 46 -2.46 0.48 -2.75
N GLY A 47 -2.91 1.75 -2.74
CA GLY A 47 -3.97 2.23 -1.87
C GLY A 47 -5.32 1.56 -2.16
N PHE A 48 -5.65 1.37 -3.45
CA PHE A 48 -6.84 0.65 -3.88
C PHE A 48 -6.79 -0.82 -3.44
N ILE A 49 -5.67 -1.50 -3.67
CA ILE A 49 -5.45 -2.90 -3.22
C ILE A 49 -5.58 -2.99 -1.69
N ALA A 50 -4.97 -2.06 -0.95
CA ALA A 50 -5.06 -2.03 0.51
C ALA A 50 -6.52 -1.86 0.99
N GLN A 51 -7.30 -1.01 0.33
CA GLN A 51 -8.73 -0.86 0.63
C GLN A 51 -9.53 -2.14 0.34
N VAL A 52 -9.31 -2.76 -0.82
CA VAL A 52 -9.98 -4.03 -1.20
C VAL A 52 -9.65 -5.14 -0.20
N ILE A 53 -8.38 -5.24 0.21
CA ILE A 53 -7.95 -6.20 1.23
C ILE A 53 -8.59 -5.87 2.58
N LYS A 54 -8.63 -4.60 2.98
CA LYS A 54 -9.24 -4.17 4.25
C LYS A 54 -10.74 -4.46 4.28
N SER A 55 -11.47 -4.24 3.18
CA SER A 55 -12.89 -4.59 3.05
C SER A 55 -13.13 -6.10 3.11
N LYS A 56 -12.26 -6.92 2.51
CA LYS A 56 -12.33 -8.40 2.67
C LYS A 56 -11.97 -8.88 4.07
N LYS A 57 -11.18 -8.09 4.81
CA LYS A 57 -10.74 -8.39 6.18
C LYS A 57 -11.64 -7.75 7.25
N GLN A 58 -12.80 -7.21 6.87
CA GLN A 58 -13.87 -6.94 7.82
C GLN A 58 -14.38 -8.30 8.29
N PRO A 59 -14.08 -8.73 9.52
CA PRO A 59 -14.82 -9.84 10.08
C PRO A 59 -16.26 -9.35 10.14
N SER A 60 -17.18 -10.17 9.64
CA SER A 60 -18.51 -10.20 10.23
C SER A 60 -18.31 -10.39 11.73
N ASP A 61 -18.29 -9.30 12.49
CA ASP A 61 -18.55 -9.33 13.92
C ASP A 61 -20.06 -9.45 14.09
N SER A 62 -20.57 -10.60 13.66
CA SER A 62 -21.84 -11.12 14.12
C SER A 62 -21.46 -12.14 15.17
N ASN A 63 -21.32 -11.72 16.43
CA ASN A 63 -21.89 -12.41 17.59
C ASN A 63 -21.24 -11.94 18.89
N ASP A 64 -21.82 -10.92 19.52
CA ASP A 64 -21.85 -10.86 20.98
C ASP A 64 -23.23 -10.37 21.43
N LYS A 65 -24.20 -11.30 21.31
CA LYS A 65 -25.33 -11.36 22.24
C LYS A 65 -24.96 -12.41 23.30
N HIS A 66 -24.59 -12.00 24.50
CA HIS A 66 -25.33 -12.29 25.74
C HIS A 66 -24.69 -11.60 26.95
#